data_AF-A0A368W669-F1
#
_entry.id   AF-A0A368W669-F1
#
_cell.length_a   1.000
_cell.length_b   1.000
_cell.length_c   1.000
_cell.angle_alpha   90.00
_cell.angle_beta   90.00
_cell.angle_gamma   90.00
#
_symmetry.space_group_name_H-M   'P 1'
#
loop_
_entity.id
_entity.type
_entity.pdbx_description
1 polymer ?
#
loop_
_entity_poly.entity_id
_entity_poly.type
_entity_poly.pdbx_seq_one_letter_code
_entity_poly.pdbx_strand_id
1 'polypeptide(L)'
;MNKSSSLIIAFSIVLGFVILGAFVKVTFSDSPIAVDSTKVNNSNVGAYEMFAVNKNNIIIFDKQSGEYWRKFIPESEGPTEWRKEPSPVSNAK
;
A
#
# COMPACT_ATOMS: atom_id res chain seq x y z
N MET A 1 47.84 12.58 32.54
CA MET A 1 46.62 13.13 31.90
C MET A 1 45.94 14.04 32.92
N ASN A 2 45.76 15.32 32.63
CA ASN A 2 45.03 16.25 33.50
C ASN A 2 43.54 15.87 33.52
N LYS A 3 42.91 15.94 34.71
CA LYS A 3 41.51 15.54 34.90
C LYS A 3 40.57 16.28 33.94
N SER A 4 40.90 17.54 33.62
CA SER A 4 40.15 18.38 32.67
C SER A 4 40.19 17.86 31.24
N SER A 5 41.35 17.41 30.72
CA SER A 5 41.37 16.83 29.36
C SER A 5 40.70 15.46 29.31
N SER A 6 40.80 14.67 30.39
CA SER A 6 40.04 13.41 30.48
C SER A 6 38.53 13.63 30.43
N LEU A 7 38.03 14.71 31.07
CA LEU A 7 36.62 15.08 31.05
C LEU A 7 36.16 15.54 29.65
N ILE A 8 37.00 16.33 28.97
CA ILE A 8 36.71 16.82 27.60
C ILE A 8 36.66 15.65 26.62
N ILE A 9 37.58 14.69 26.73
CA ILE A 9 37.61 13.51 25.87
C ILE A 9 36.34 12.67 26.08
N ALA A 10 35.96 12.40 27.34
CA ALA A 10 34.73 11.68 27.65
C ALA A 10 33.49 12.38 27.08
N PHE A 11 33.41 13.71 27.21
CA PHE A 11 32.31 14.49 26.67
C PHE A 11 32.23 14.43 25.14
N SER A 12 33.37 14.50 24.46
CA SER A 12 33.43 14.43 22.99
C SER A 12 32.93 13.10 22.43
N ILE A 13 33.21 12.00 23.12
CA ILE A 13 32.75 10.66 22.73
C ILE A 13 31.22 10.56 22.85
N VAL A 14 30.67 11.02 23.98
CA VAL A 14 29.21 11.02 24.20
C VAL A 14 28.52 11.89 23.15
N LEU A 15 29.05 13.08 22.87
CA LEU A 15 28.50 13.99 21.88
C LEU A 15 28.50 13.37 20.47
N GLY A 16 29.56 12.64 20.11
CA GLY A 16 29.65 11.90 18.85
C GLY A 16 28.56 10.84 18.70
N PHE A 17 28.32 10.04 19.75
CA PHE A 17 27.24 9.04 19.73
C PHE A 17 25.84 9.65 19.69
N VAL A 18 25.63 10.80 20.34
CA VAL A 18 24.34 11.52 20.29
C VAL A 18 24.08 12.05 18.87
N ILE A 19 25.08 12.65 18.23
CA ILE A 19 24.97 13.14 16.86
C ILE A 19 24.72 11.96 15.89
N LEU A 20 25.49 10.88 16.01
CA LEU A 20 25.32 9.69 15.18
C LEU A 20 23.93 9.05 15.37
N GLY A 21 23.47 8.93 16.62
CA GLY A 21 22.14 8.42 16.94
C GLY A 21 21.02 9.30 16.38
N ALA A 22 21.20 10.62 16.38
CA ALA A 22 20.26 11.55 15.76
C ALA A 22 20.20 11.38 14.23
N PHE A 23 21.35 11.22 13.56
CA PHE A 23 21.39 10.96 12.11
C PHE A 23 20.81 9.61 11.74
N VAL A 24 21.11 8.53 12.48
CA VAL A 24 20.49 7.22 12.26
C VAL A 24 18.99 7.31 12.44
N LYS A 25 18.51 7.98 13.49
CA LYS A 25 17.07 8.21 13.67
C LYS A 25 16.49 9.02 12.52
N VAL A 26 17.12 10.10 12.03
CA VAL A 26 16.55 10.90 10.93
C VAL A 26 16.57 10.14 9.60
N THR A 27 17.61 9.38 9.30
CA THR A 27 17.76 8.64 8.03
C THR A 27 16.92 7.36 7.99
N PHE A 28 16.75 6.68 9.12
CA PHE A 28 15.94 5.45 9.23
C PHE A 28 14.58 5.68 9.89
N SER A 29 14.25 6.91 10.29
CA SER A 29 12.84 7.30 10.48
C SER A 29 12.27 7.47 9.10
N ASP A 30 11.97 6.34 8.47
CA ASP A 30 10.77 6.24 7.66
C ASP A 30 9.64 6.73 8.56
N SER A 31 9.38 8.04 8.55
CA SER A 31 8.00 8.47 8.59
C SER A 31 7.37 7.64 7.49
N PRO A 32 6.43 6.72 7.75
CA PRO A 32 5.63 6.23 6.64
C PRO A 32 5.14 7.52 6.02
N ILE A 33 5.61 7.80 4.80
CA ILE A 33 4.96 8.80 3.97
C ILE A 33 3.51 8.41 4.13
N ALA A 34 2.73 9.29 4.76
CA ALA A 34 1.29 9.19 4.70
C ALA A 34 0.95 9.46 3.23
N VAL A 35 1.31 8.49 2.38
CA VAL A 35 0.50 8.13 1.26
C VAL A 35 -0.79 7.81 1.98
N ASP A 36 -1.71 8.74 1.90
CA ASP A 36 -3.13 8.48 2.01
C ASP A 36 -3.50 7.52 0.87
N SER A 37 -2.84 6.36 0.85
CA SER A 37 -3.42 5.13 0.41
C SER A 37 -4.49 4.95 1.45
N THR A 38 -5.69 5.42 1.10
CA THR A 38 -6.95 4.85 1.53
C THR A 38 -6.68 3.54 2.25
N LYS A 39 -7.00 3.53 3.54
CA LYS A 39 -6.98 2.37 4.42
C LYS A 39 -7.82 1.25 3.79
N VAL A 40 -7.33 0.64 2.71
CA VAL A 40 -7.77 -0.62 2.18
C VAL A 40 -7.21 -1.57 3.21
N ASN A 41 -8.02 -1.84 4.23
CA ASN A 41 -7.72 -2.84 5.22
C ASN A 41 -7.22 -4.06 4.44
N ASN A 42 -5.94 -4.40 4.59
CA ASN A 42 -5.30 -5.52 3.89
C ASN A 42 -6.00 -6.86 4.21
N SER A 43 -6.98 -6.87 5.13
CA SER A 43 -7.89 -7.97 5.42
C SER A 43 -8.91 -8.27 4.30
N ASN A 44 -9.12 -7.37 3.34
CA ASN A 44 -10.07 -7.56 2.23
C ASN A 44 -9.41 -7.80 0.86
N VAL A 45 -8.08 -7.72 0.77
CA VAL A 45 -7.37 -8.02 -0.49
C VAL A 45 -7.55 -9.51 -0.79
N GLY A 46 -8.29 -9.81 -1.85
CA GLY A 46 -8.61 -11.17 -2.24
C GLY A 46 -9.71 -11.85 -1.41
N ALA A 47 -10.52 -11.11 -0.63
CA ALA A 47 -11.70 -11.67 0.03
C ALA A 47 -12.80 -12.02 -0.98
N TYR A 48 -12.96 -11.17 -2.00
CA TYR A 48 -13.91 -11.39 -3.09
C TYR A 48 -13.21 -11.94 -4.33
N GLU A 49 -13.85 -12.92 -4.98
CA GLU A 49 -13.41 -13.51 -6.25
C GLU A 49 -14.52 -13.38 -7.29
N MET A 50 -14.15 -13.06 -8.53
CA MET A 50 -15.09 -12.88 -9.63
C MET A 50 -14.99 -14.07 -10.59
N PHE A 51 -16.13 -14.69 -10.86
CA PHE A 51 -16.25 -15.81 -11.80
C PHE A 51 -17.17 -15.44 -12.96
N ALA A 52 -16.69 -15.65 -14.19
CA ALA A 52 -17.56 -15.69 -15.36
C ALA A 52 -18.10 -17.12 -15.52
N VAL A 53 -19.35 -17.35 -15.11
CA VAL A 53 -19.96 -18.69 -15.14
C VAL A 53 -20.30 -19.09 -16.58
N ASN A 54 -20.77 -18.13 -17.37
CA ASN A 54 -21.01 -18.24 -18.79
C ASN A 54 -21.02 -16.84 -19.42
N LYS A 55 -21.38 -16.75 -20.70
CA LYS A 55 -21.42 -15.48 -21.45
C LYS A 55 -22.34 -14.41 -20.85
N ASN A 56 -23.33 -14.82 -20.06
CA ASN A 56 -24.40 -13.95 -19.57
C ASN A 56 -24.47 -13.86 -18.06
N ASN A 57 -23.56 -14.51 -17.33
CA ASN A 57 -23.65 -14.58 -15.88
C ASN A 57 -22.28 -14.36 -15.26
N ILE A 58 -22.23 -13.37 -14.37
CA ILE A 58 -21.08 -13.08 -13.53
C ILE A 58 -21.47 -13.33 -12.07
N ILE A 59 -20.56 -13.93 -11.32
CA ILE A 59 -20.65 -14.09 -9.87
C ILE A 59 -19.53 -13.31 -9.19
N ILE A 60 -19.87 -12.64 -8.10
CA ILE A 60 -18.92 -12.16 -7.09
C ILE A 60 -19.12 -13.05 -5.86
N PHE A 61 -18.06 -13.74 -5.45
CA PHE A 61 -18.06 -14.69 -4.34
C PHE A 61 -17.23 -14.13 -3.20
N ASP A 62 -17.79 -14.11 -1.98
CA ASP A 62 -17.06 -13.82 -0.76
C ASP A 62 -16.48 -15.12 -0.19
N LYS A 63 -15.15 -15.26 -0.22
CA LYS A 63 -14.46 -16.45 0.31
C LYS A 63 -14.53 -16.56 1.84
N GLN A 64 -14.85 -15.49 2.55
CA GLN A 64 -14.91 -15.49 4.01
C GLN A 64 -16.27 -15.97 4.52
N SER A 65 -17.35 -15.40 3.97
CA SER A 65 -18.73 -15.72 4.39
C SER A 65 -19.34 -16.88 3.60
N GLY A 66 -18.85 -17.15 2.38
CA GLY A 66 -19.48 -18.07 1.43
C GLY A 66 -20.70 -17.47 0.71
N GLU A 67 -21.01 -16.21 0.97
CA GLU A 67 -22.08 -15.49 0.25
C GLU A 67 -21.66 -15.21 -1.20
N TYR A 68 -22.65 -15.11 -2.07
CA TYR A 68 -22.42 -14.76 -3.47
C TYR A 68 -23.51 -13.87 -4.03
N TRP A 69 -23.10 -13.01 -4.94
CA TRP A 69 -23.98 -12.18 -5.74
C TRP A 69 -23.87 -12.60 -7.20
N ARG A 70 -25.00 -12.68 -7.89
CA ARG A 70 -25.07 -13.02 -9.32
C ARG A 70 -25.68 -11.87 -10.09
N LYS A 71 -25.05 -11.49 -11.20
CA LYS A 71 -25.58 -10.54 -12.17
C LYS A 71 -25.76 -11.23 -13.52
N PHE A 72 -26.98 -11.17 -14.05
CA PHE A 72 -27.27 -11.52 -15.44
C PHE A 72 -26.91 -10.35 -16.35
N ILE A 73 -26.26 -10.63 -17.48
CA ILE A 73 -25.88 -9.71 -18.54
C ILE A 73 -26.53 -10.21 -19.83
N PRO A 74 -27.61 -9.56 -20.30
CA PRO A 74 -28.22 -9.84 -21.60
C PRO A 74 -27.21 -9.71 -22.74
N GLU A 75 -27.32 -10.57 -23.76
CA GLU A 75 -26.44 -10.55 -24.94
C GLU A 75 -26.49 -9.22 -25.70
N SER A 76 -27.57 -8.46 -25.56
CA SER A 76 -27.79 -7.17 -26.22
C SER A 76 -27.27 -5.96 -25.43
N GLU A 77 -26.69 -6.14 -24.23
CA GLU A 77 -26.21 -5.02 -23.40
C GLU A 77 -24.76 -4.60 -23.69
N GLY A 78 -24.03 -5.37 -24.50
CA GLY A 78 -22.58 -5.18 -24.71
C GLY A 78 -22.19 -4.70 -26.11
N PRO A 79 -21.03 -4.01 -26.25
CA PRO A 79 -20.46 -3.73 -27.55
C PRO A 79 -20.12 -5.05 -28.27
N THR A 80 -20.59 -5.19 -29.52
CA THR A 80 -20.33 -6.37 -30.36
C THR A 80 -18.89 -6.47 -30.87
N GLU A 81 -18.09 -5.41 -30.66
CA GLU A 81 -16.70 -5.34 -31.06
C GLU A 81 -15.79 -4.89 -29.90
N TRP A 82 -14.58 -5.45 -29.85
CA TRP A 82 -13.56 -5.05 -28.89
C TRP A 82 -13.17 -3.60 -29.11
N ARG A 83 -13.44 -2.75 -28.12
CA ARG A 83 -12.97 -1.37 -28.11
C ARG A 83 -11.83 -1.23 -27.11
N LYS A 84 -10.69 -0.73 -27.57
CA LYS A 84 -9.62 -0.29 -26.66
C LYS A 84 -10.09 0.98 -25.97
N GLU A 85 -10.34 0.91 -24.67
CA GLU A 85 -10.69 2.08 -23.87
C GLU A 85 -9.43 2.76 -23.32
N PRO A 86 -9.46 4.10 -23.18
CA PRO A 86 -8.35 4.82 -22.58
C PRO A 86 -8.17 4.38 -21.12
N SER A 87 -6.91 4.21 -20.71
CA SER A 87 -6.60 3.88 -19.31
C SER A 87 -6.99 5.06 -18.41
N PRO A 88 -7.75 4.84 -17.33
CA PRO A 88 -8.10 5.91 -16.38
C PRO A 88 -6.86 6.46 -15.67
N VAL A 89 -5.73 5.76 -15.72
CA VAL A 89 -4.45 6.15 -15.10
C VAL A 89 -3.62 7.07 -16.02
N SER A 90 -4.03 7.29 -17.27
CA SER A 90 -3.28 8.12 -18.24
C SER A 90 -3.49 9.63 -18.08
N ASN A 91 -4.41 10.07 -17.21
CA ASN A 91 -4.72 11.48 -16.95
C ASN A 91 -4.18 12.01 -15.60
N ALA A 92 -3.34 11.25 -14.89
CA ALA A 92 -2.63 11.79 -13.73
C ALA A 92 -1.48 12.69 -14.25
N LYS A 93 -1.74 14.00 -14.34
CA LYS A 93 -0.78 15.04 -14.73
C LYS A 93 0.03 15.53 -13.53
#